data_AF-A0A7S4VGX0-F1
#
_entry.id   AF-A0A7S4VGX0-F1
#
_cell.length_a   1.000
_cell.length_b   1.000
_cell.length_c   1.000
_cell.angle_alpha   90.00
_cell.angle_beta   90.00
_cell.angle_gamma   90.00
#
_symmetry.space_group_name_H-M   'P 1'
#
loop_
_entity.id
_entity.type
_entity.pdbx_description
1 polymer ?
#
loop_
_entity_poly.entity_id
_entity_poly.type
_entity_poly.pdbx_seq_one_letter_code
_entity_poly.pdbx_strand_id
1 'polypeptide(L)'
;FEPRGVRPARDSGASPSPSHSPYQTAPGSLPPEGPETMGCESSSLTSCPAATVVRRTSSAVREGVGLGWYEQCAVGAPTKQRKDDEDRTMLEAEDLRARVHEFLGSERVVNDNFLTPKTMPELMMPTADWSGFAKWMLNRVREINALGGPRMQVVPWQALDVLGRIPKYPDVEDCKYILDVERLLEEWIARQDSQGRVDGRLIGFSFFSHRWERPSLNPEKAHPDTASGKKAKALACYGYFGTCPTFSPNWTFEYFYWIDFAGINQRDHREKMLGISMLSAWVATSMETIMYNSSTVDYEPRAWTRVERMLGFIRCQNPQCAYLDDNYPNRPVDIEGLAQNNPGLFDVDPKTGGLMLRLRDPMGDGADQLDSRDSPLIQSLAYAVMATKAANPSRDWASVRELAFGTTLIPLDTQHYTSDVQNTRRRRALQFASESSSIMQKRSSQTSASTYLPVSPQVTSTAFSEPPPSVKEEEEEE
;
A
#
# COMPACT_ATOMS: atom_id res chain seq x y z
N PHE A 1 -21.11 -53.33 31.28
CA PHE A 1 -22.45 -52.76 31.04
C PHE A 1 -22.59 -52.49 29.56
N GLU A 2 -23.10 -53.46 28.81
CA GLU A 2 -23.59 -53.23 27.44
C GLU A 2 -24.83 -52.33 27.49
N PRO A 3 -25.15 -51.67 26.37
CA PRO A 3 -26.40 -52.10 25.75
C PRO A 3 -26.40 -52.18 24.22
N ARG A 4 -26.92 -53.32 23.76
CA ARG A 4 -27.99 -53.53 22.77
C ARG A 4 -27.77 -53.03 21.34
N GLY A 5 -27.64 -54.02 20.46
CA GLY A 5 -27.83 -53.88 19.02
C GLY A 5 -29.30 -53.76 18.59
N VAL A 6 -29.46 -53.23 17.38
CA VAL A 6 -30.65 -53.35 16.52
C VAL A 6 -30.14 -53.75 15.13
N ARG A 7 -30.73 -54.80 14.58
CA ARG A 7 -30.46 -55.36 13.24
C ARG A 7 -31.25 -54.61 12.15
N PRO A 8 -30.88 -54.77 10.86
CA PRO A 8 -31.17 -53.81 9.79
C PRO A 8 -32.49 -54.08 9.07
N ALA A 9 -33.08 -53.03 8.49
CA ALA A 9 -34.09 -53.14 7.44
C ALA A 9 -33.43 -52.88 6.08
N ARG A 10 -33.65 -53.82 5.16
CA ARG A 10 -33.37 -53.75 3.72
C ARG A 10 -34.60 -53.21 2.97
N ASP A 11 -34.32 -52.81 1.73
CA ASP A 11 -35.24 -52.53 0.61
C ASP A 11 -35.85 -51.11 0.64
N SER A 12 -35.99 -50.37 -0.46
CA SER A 12 -35.60 -50.53 -1.86
C SER A 12 -36.05 -49.22 -2.54
N GLY A 13 -35.18 -48.56 -3.30
CA GLY A 13 -35.54 -47.28 -3.92
C GLY A 13 -34.49 -46.83 -4.92
N ALA A 14 -34.57 -47.39 -6.12
CA ALA A 14 -33.79 -46.98 -7.27
C ALA A 14 -34.27 -45.62 -7.79
N SER A 15 -33.34 -44.71 -8.12
CA SER A 15 -33.47 -43.62 -9.10
C SER A 15 -32.16 -42.81 -9.19
N PRO A 16 -31.88 -42.14 -10.33
CA PRO A 16 -30.79 -42.57 -11.21
C PRO A 16 -29.55 -41.69 -11.18
N SER A 17 -28.43 -42.30 -11.60
CA SER A 17 -27.20 -41.64 -11.99
C SER A 17 -27.40 -40.74 -13.21
N PRO A 18 -26.90 -39.50 -13.22
CA PRO A 18 -26.69 -38.78 -14.47
C PRO A 18 -25.32 -39.18 -15.04
N SER A 19 -25.37 -39.99 -16.08
CA SER A 19 -24.26 -40.28 -16.97
C SER A 19 -24.19 -39.23 -18.09
N HIS A 20 -22.96 -38.79 -18.38
CA HIS A 20 -22.48 -38.20 -19.64
C HIS A 20 -22.88 -36.76 -20.01
N SER A 21 -21.86 -35.89 -19.99
CA SER A 21 -21.64 -34.93 -21.07
C SER A 21 -20.22 -35.14 -21.62
N PRO A 22 -20.04 -35.39 -22.93
CA PRO A 22 -18.73 -35.55 -23.54
C PRO A 22 -18.24 -34.21 -24.11
N TYR A 23 -17.19 -33.63 -23.51
CA TYR A 23 -16.37 -32.65 -24.23
C TYR A 23 -15.17 -33.38 -24.82
N GLN A 24 -15.32 -33.75 -26.10
CA GLN A 24 -14.20 -33.99 -26.99
C GLN A 24 -13.51 -32.66 -27.26
N THR A 25 -12.29 -32.49 -26.77
CA THR A 25 -11.37 -31.47 -27.23
C THR A 25 -10.88 -31.84 -28.63
N ALA A 26 -11.28 -31.04 -29.63
CA ALA A 26 -10.67 -31.08 -30.94
C ALA A 26 -9.21 -30.57 -30.85
N PRO A 27 -8.26 -31.14 -31.60
CA PRO A 27 -6.91 -30.60 -31.68
C PRO A 27 -6.94 -29.34 -32.56
N GLY A 28 -6.95 -28.18 -31.91
CA GLY A 28 -6.80 -26.88 -32.58
C GLY A 28 -5.38 -26.72 -33.10
N SER A 29 -5.25 -26.79 -34.41
CA SER A 29 -4.08 -26.42 -35.20
C SER A 29 -3.58 -25.00 -34.90
N LEU A 30 -2.27 -24.88 -34.68
CA LEU A 30 -1.53 -23.62 -34.63
C LEU A 30 -1.76 -22.82 -35.93
N PRO A 31 -2.09 -21.51 -35.87
CA PRO A 31 -2.00 -20.66 -37.04
C PRO A 31 -0.53 -20.25 -37.27
N PRO A 32 -0.13 -20.02 -38.53
CA PRO A 32 1.25 -19.75 -38.89
C PRO A 32 1.65 -18.33 -38.52
N GLU A 33 2.93 -18.18 -38.19
CA GLU A 33 3.63 -16.90 -38.15
C GLU A 33 3.50 -16.18 -39.51
N GLY A 34 3.11 -14.90 -39.46
CA GLY A 34 3.01 -14.03 -40.62
C GLY A 34 2.95 -12.55 -40.18
N PRO A 35 3.38 -11.62 -41.05
CA PRO A 35 4.39 -10.62 -40.68
C PRO A 35 3.85 -9.24 -40.29
N GLU A 36 4.82 -8.45 -39.85
CA GLU A 36 4.80 -7.05 -39.39
C GLU A 36 4.01 -6.04 -40.24
N THR A 37 3.58 -4.97 -39.53
CA THR A 37 3.28 -3.59 -39.96
C THR A 37 2.03 -3.30 -40.81
N MET A 38 1.07 -2.55 -40.24
CA MET A 38 0.89 -1.10 -40.50
C MET A 38 -0.44 -0.57 -39.94
N GLY A 39 -0.39 0.65 -39.40
CA GLY A 39 -1.48 1.64 -39.49
C GLY A 39 -2.62 1.51 -38.49
N CYS A 40 -2.48 2.11 -37.30
CA CYS A 40 -3.65 2.55 -36.53
C CYS A 40 -3.66 4.08 -36.51
N GLU A 41 -4.65 4.63 -37.19
CA GLU A 41 -4.95 6.06 -37.26
C GLU A 41 -5.31 6.59 -35.88
N SER A 42 -4.72 7.73 -35.55
CA SER A 42 -4.91 8.51 -34.34
C SER A 42 -6.28 9.17 -34.34
N SER A 43 -7.21 8.70 -33.52
CA SER A 43 -8.37 9.48 -33.10
C SER A 43 -7.98 10.36 -31.91
N SER A 44 -8.11 11.67 -32.14
CA SER A 44 -7.81 12.76 -31.23
C SER A 44 -8.67 12.70 -29.96
N LEU A 45 -8.08 12.25 -28.86
CA LEU A 45 -8.59 12.53 -27.51
C LEU A 45 -8.11 13.91 -27.09
N THR A 46 -9.09 14.78 -26.85
CA THR A 46 -8.96 16.10 -26.26
C THR A 46 -8.11 16.05 -25.00
N SER A 47 -7.04 16.84 -25.00
CA SER A 47 -6.12 17.00 -23.89
C SER A 47 -6.85 17.52 -22.64
N CYS A 48 -7.01 16.67 -21.63
CA CYS A 48 -7.21 17.19 -20.27
C CYS A 48 -5.98 18.03 -19.89
N PRO A 49 -6.15 19.22 -19.29
CA PRO A 49 -5.02 19.99 -18.82
C PRO A 49 -4.29 19.15 -17.77
N ALA A 50 -3.02 18.84 -18.06
CA ALA A 50 -2.14 18.21 -17.11
C ALA A 50 -2.25 18.98 -15.79
N ALA A 51 -2.77 18.32 -14.75
CA ALA A 51 -2.66 18.85 -13.41
C ALA A 51 -1.17 19.13 -13.20
N THR A 52 -0.82 20.40 -13.09
CA THR A 52 0.51 20.84 -12.70
C THR A 52 0.73 20.31 -11.29
N VAL A 53 1.13 19.04 -11.18
CA VAL A 53 1.87 18.54 -10.05
C VAL A 53 3.08 19.45 -10.03
N VAL A 54 3.06 20.42 -9.11
CA VAL A 54 4.20 21.29 -8.84
C VAL A 54 5.39 20.36 -8.80
N ARG A 55 6.25 20.45 -9.82
CA ARG A 55 7.58 19.85 -9.79
C ARG A 55 8.18 20.45 -8.53
N ARG A 56 8.16 19.68 -7.43
CA ARG A 56 8.82 20.05 -6.19
C ARG A 56 10.20 20.50 -6.62
N THR A 57 10.64 21.66 -6.15
CA THR A 57 12.02 22.14 -6.16
C THR A 57 12.90 21.21 -5.31
N SER A 58 12.85 19.91 -5.60
CA SER A 58 13.67 18.83 -5.06
C SER A 58 14.96 18.65 -5.85
N SER A 59 15.19 19.47 -6.89
CA SER A 59 16.46 19.44 -7.63
C SER A 59 17.66 19.87 -6.76
N ALA A 60 17.43 20.55 -5.63
CA ALA A 60 18.48 20.90 -4.68
C ALA A 60 18.67 19.88 -3.52
N VAL A 61 17.95 18.75 -3.54
CA VAL A 61 17.85 17.82 -2.40
C VAL A 61 18.27 16.39 -2.78
N ARG A 62 18.69 16.14 -4.04
CA ARG A 62 18.90 14.76 -4.54
C ARG A 62 20.30 14.18 -4.38
N GLU A 63 21.27 14.96 -3.90
CA GLU A 63 22.59 14.43 -3.53
C GLU A 63 22.79 14.62 -2.02
N GLY A 64 22.63 13.54 -1.25
CA GLY A 64 23.00 13.49 0.16
C GLY A 64 21.87 13.54 1.20
N VAL A 65 20.59 13.46 0.82
CA VAL A 65 19.55 13.15 1.81
C VAL A 65 19.63 11.67 2.15
N GLY A 66 20.51 11.36 3.09
CA GLY A 66 20.52 10.08 3.77
C GLY A 66 19.17 9.82 4.43
N LEU A 67 18.86 8.56 4.71
CA LEU A 67 17.63 8.19 5.43
C LEU A 67 17.68 8.57 6.92
N GLY A 68 18.56 9.50 7.30
CA GLY A 68 18.83 9.87 8.67
C GLY A 68 19.28 8.67 9.47
N TRP A 69 18.67 8.48 10.64
CA TRP A 69 18.99 7.37 11.52
C TRP A 69 18.51 6.01 11.02
N TYR A 70 17.66 5.92 9.98
CA TYR A 70 17.24 4.62 9.43
C TYR A 70 18.39 3.85 8.77
N GLU A 71 19.46 4.52 8.37
CA GLU A 71 20.60 3.88 7.70
C GLU A 71 21.26 2.79 8.56
N GLN A 72 21.24 2.93 9.88
CA GLN A 72 21.76 1.91 10.80
C GLN A 72 20.89 0.64 10.85
N CYS A 73 19.64 0.74 10.39
CA CYS A 73 18.68 -0.36 10.32
C CYS A 73 18.67 -1.04 8.95
N ALA A 74 19.42 -0.53 7.97
CA ALA A 74 19.45 -1.06 6.62
C ALA A 74 19.98 -2.50 6.59
N VAL A 75 19.44 -3.31 5.69
CA VAL A 75 19.90 -4.68 5.47
C VAL A 75 21.18 -4.69 4.63
N GLY A 76 22.07 -5.64 4.93
CA GLY A 76 23.23 -5.90 4.07
C GLY A 76 22.82 -6.69 2.82
N ALA A 77 23.52 -6.45 1.71
CA ALA A 77 23.36 -7.30 0.54
C ALA A 77 23.87 -8.72 0.85
N PRO A 78 23.10 -9.79 0.56
CA PRO A 78 23.56 -11.16 0.70
C PRO A 78 24.78 -11.42 -0.19
N THR A 79 25.81 -12.04 0.39
CA THR A 79 27.12 -12.18 -0.26
C THR A 79 27.24 -13.39 -1.18
N LYS A 80 26.31 -14.36 -1.13
CA LYS A 80 26.37 -15.60 -1.90
C LYS A 80 24.98 -16.12 -2.26
N GLN A 81 24.75 -16.42 -3.53
CA GLN A 81 23.66 -17.30 -3.95
C GLN A 81 24.03 -18.74 -3.62
N ARG A 82 23.07 -19.50 -3.07
CA ARG A 82 23.23 -20.94 -2.90
C ARG A 82 22.76 -21.62 -4.18
N LYS A 83 23.40 -22.74 -4.51
CA LYS A 83 22.86 -23.65 -5.52
C LYS A 83 21.85 -24.51 -4.79
N ASP A 84 20.57 -24.25 -5.05
CA ASP A 84 19.50 -24.89 -4.32
C ASP A 84 19.09 -26.22 -4.95
N ASP A 85 18.78 -27.17 -4.08
CA ASP A 85 18.04 -28.38 -4.40
C ASP A 85 16.54 -28.03 -4.26
N GLU A 86 15.80 -28.12 -5.36
CA GLU A 86 14.38 -27.71 -5.43
C GLU A 86 13.52 -28.53 -4.46
N ASP A 87 13.72 -29.85 -4.39
CA ASP A 87 12.92 -30.73 -3.53
C ASP A 87 13.15 -30.40 -2.06
N ARG A 88 14.42 -30.22 -1.68
CA ARG A 88 14.78 -29.80 -0.33
C ARG A 88 14.20 -28.42 0.01
N THR A 89 14.22 -27.50 -0.94
CA THR A 89 13.68 -26.15 -0.77
C THR A 89 12.18 -26.18 -0.49
N MET A 90 11.44 -26.99 -1.24
CA MET A 90 9.99 -27.15 -1.06
C MET A 90 9.66 -27.76 0.30
N LEU A 91 10.40 -28.78 0.74
CA LEU A 91 10.24 -29.39 2.06
C LEU A 91 10.51 -28.39 3.19
N GLU A 92 11.57 -27.59 3.09
CA GLU A 92 11.89 -26.55 4.08
C GLU A 92 10.80 -25.46 4.12
N ALA A 93 10.26 -25.06 2.95
CA ALA A 93 9.19 -24.09 2.86
C ALA A 93 7.85 -24.62 3.42
N GLU A 94 7.53 -25.89 3.18
CA GLU A 94 6.35 -26.54 3.75
C GLU A 94 6.41 -26.63 5.28
N ASP A 95 7.55 -27.06 5.83
CA ASP A 95 7.79 -27.09 7.28
C ASP A 95 7.64 -25.69 7.90
N LEU A 96 8.28 -24.68 7.29
CA LEU A 96 8.20 -23.31 7.77
C LEU A 96 6.75 -22.79 7.74
N ARG A 97 6.00 -23.06 6.67
CA ARG A 97 4.60 -22.67 6.54
C ARG A 97 3.72 -23.36 7.58
N ALA A 98 3.96 -24.62 7.88
CA ALA A 98 3.25 -25.33 8.95
C ALA A 98 3.50 -24.66 10.32
N ARG A 99 4.76 -24.32 10.63
CA ARG A 99 5.12 -23.60 11.86
C ARG A 99 4.50 -22.20 11.93
N VAL A 100 4.44 -21.47 10.80
CA VAL A 100 3.75 -20.18 10.70
C VAL A 100 2.25 -20.33 10.98
N HIS A 101 1.60 -21.35 10.39
CA HIS A 101 0.18 -21.60 10.63
C HIS A 101 -0.11 -21.97 12.08
N GLU A 102 0.70 -22.85 12.68
CA GLU A 102 0.60 -23.21 14.09
C GLU A 102 0.77 -21.97 15.00
N PHE A 103 1.82 -21.18 14.76
CA PHE A 103 2.08 -19.94 15.50
C PHE A 103 0.89 -18.98 15.42
N LEU A 104 0.40 -18.70 14.22
CA LEU A 104 -0.71 -17.78 13.97
C LEU A 104 -2.08 -18.30 14.44
N GLY A 105 -2.21 -19.62 14.65
CA GLY A 105 -3.39 -20.26 15.22
C GLY A 105 -3.34 -20.39 16.75
N SER A 106 -2.18 -20.13 17.37
CA SER A 106 -2.01 -20.27 18.82
C SER A 106 -2.88 -19.28 19.59
N GLU A 107 -3.42 -19.71 20.74
CA GLU A 107 -4.22 -18.83 21.62
C GLU A 107 -3.46 -17.57 22.04
N ARG A 108 -2.14 -17.69 22.24
CA ARG A 108 -1.28 -16.55 22.54
C ARG A 108 -1.40 -15.49 21.46
N VAL A 109 -1.15 -15.85 20.20
CA VAL A 109 -1.16 -14.89 19.08
C VAL A 109 -2.55 -14.35 18.80
N VAL A 110 -3.57 -15.20 18.88
CA VAL A 110 -4.98 -14.82 18.63
C VAL A 110 -5.50 -13.85 19.70
N ASN A 111 -5.08 -14.00 20.95
CA ASN A 111 -5.54 -13.14 22.06
C ASN A 111 -4.66 -11.92 22.29
N ASP A 112 -3.41 -11.94 21.81
CA ASP A 112 -2.44 -10.84 21.95
C ASP A 112 -2.59 -9.82 20.79
N ASN A 113 -3.66 -9.04 20.84
CA ASN A 113 -3.86 -7.90 19.93
C ASN A 113 -3.73 -6.59 20.69
N PHE A 114 -3.05 -5.63 20.08
CA PHE A 114 -2.90 -4.30 20.66
C PHE A 114 -4.12 -3.41 20.42
N LEU A 115 -4.71 -3.48 19.22
CA LEU A 115 -5.89 -2.70 18.85
C LEU A 115 -7.17 -3.48 19.17
N THR A 116 -7.65 -3.32 20.40
CA THR A 116 -8.86 -3.98 20.92
C THR A 116 -9.98 -2.96 21.13
N PRO A 117 -11.25 -3.41 21.22
CA PRO A 117 -12.36 -2.57 21.67
C PRO A 117 -12.08 -1.74 22.93
N LYS A 118 -11.23 -2.26 23.83
CA LYS A 118 -10.89 -1.62 25.09
C LYS A 118 -9.81 -0.55 24.90
N THR A 119 -8.77 -0.83 24.13
CA THR A 119 -7.63 0.07 23.93
C THR A 119 -7.89 1.15 22.89
N MET A 120 -8.74 0.88 21.90
CA MET A 120 -9.04 1.82 20.81
C MET A 120 -9.53 3.20 21.29
N PRO A 121 -10.53 3.32 22.19
CA PRO A 121 -10.97 4.63 22.69
C PRO A 121 -9.86 5.40 23.41
N GLU A 122 -8.99 4.71 24.15
CA GLU A 122 -7.86 5.32 24.86
C GLU A 122 -6.83 5.88 23.87
N LEU A 123 -6.52 5.11 22.81
CA LEU A 123 -5.57 5.48 21.76
C LEU A 123 -6.05 6.64 20.87
N MET A 124 -7.36 6.87 20.77
CA MET A 124 -7.93 8.00 20.03
C MET A 124 -7.77 9.35 20.74
N MET A 125 -7.48 9.35 22.04
CA MET A 125 -7.29 10.58 22.82
C MET A 125 -6.03 11.33 22.37
N PRO A 126 -6.00 12.67 22.31
CA PRO A 126 -4.81 13.44 21.92
C PRO A 126 -3.58 13.22 22.81
N THR A 127 -3.79 12.74 24.04
CA THR A 127 -2.76 12.51 25.04
C THR A 127 -2.39 11.02 25.18
N ALA A 128 -2.89 10.15 24.31
CA ALA A 128 -2.63 8.71 24.42
C ALA A 128 -1.13 8.40 24.38
N ASP A 129 -0.74 7.35 25.11
CA ASP A 129 0.61 6.77 25.06
C ASP A 129 0.60 5.57 24.13
N TRP A 130 1.28 5.71 22.99
CA TRP A 130 1.45 4.65 22.00
C TRP A 130 2.75 3.87 22.17
N SER A 131 3.56 4.14 23.19
CA SER A 131 4.84 3.45 23.39
C SER A 131 4.67 1.94 23.60
N GLY A 132 3.52 1.52 24.11
CA GLY A 132 3.12 0.12 24.20
C GLY A 132 2.98 -0.57 22.83
N PHE A 133 2.58 0.16 21.79
CA PHE A 133 2.37 -0.38 20.45
C PHE A 133 3.68 -0.82 19.81
N ALA A 134 4.70 0.05 19.83
CA ALA A 134 6.02 -0.27 19.30
C ALA A 134 6.65 -1.48 20.02
N LYS A 135 6.50 -1.56 21.35
CA LYS A 135 6.97 -2.69 22.16
C LYS A 135 6.24 -3.99 21.82
N TRP A 136 4.92 -3.93 21.65
CA TRP A 136 4.12 -5.07 21.21
C TRP A 136 4.56 -5.56 19.83
N MET A 137 4.72 -4.65 18.87
CA MET A 137 5.22 -5.00 17.52
C MET A 137 6.61 -5.63 17.57
N LEU A 138 7.53 -5.10 18.38
CA LEU A 138 8.88 -5.65 18.51
C LEU A 138 8.85 -7.09 19.04
N ASN A 139 8.03 -7.35 20.06
CA ASN A 139 7.88 -8.70 20.60
C ASN A 139 7.29 -9.66 19.55
N ARG A 140 6.27 -9.23 18.80
CA ARG A 140 5.68 -10.04 17.74
C ARG A 140 6.67 -10.33 16.61
N VAL A 141 7.45 -9.34 16.19
CA VAL A 141 8.50 -9.51 15.16
C VAL A 141 9.58 -10.48 15.62
N ARG A 142 9.99 -10.44 16.90
CA ARG A 142 10.94 -11.40 17.48
C ARG A 142 10.41 -12.82 17.48
N GLU A 143 9.14 -13.02 17.85
CA GLU A 143 8.49 -14.34 17.78
C GLU A 143 8.46 -14.88 16.35
N ILE A 144 8.15 -14.02 15.37
CA ILE A 144 8.13 -14.38 13.95
C ILE A 144 9.54 -14.73 13.46
N ASN A 145 10.54 -13.93 13.81
CA ASN A 145 11.93 -14.21 13.44
C ASN A 145 12.42 -15.53 14.04
N ALA A 146 11.92 -15.92 15.23
CA ALA A 146 12.23 -17.21 15.85
C ALA A 146 11.66 -18.43 15.11
N LEU A 147 10.75 -18.23 14.14
CA LEU A 147 10.27 -19.29 13.24
C LEU A 147 11.35 -19.72 12.23
N GLY A 148 12.49 -19.04 12.13
CA GLY A 148 13.63 -19.49 11.32
C GLY A 148 13.47 -19.28 9.80
N GLY A 149 12.53 -18.43 9.38
CA GLY A 149 12.46 -17.91 8.01
C GLY A 149 13.31 -16.63 7.82
N PRO A 150 13.24 -16.01 6.64
CA PRO A 150 13.80 -14.68 6.41
C PRO A 150 13.24 -13.67 7.41
N ARG A 151 14.05 -12.68 7.76
CA ARG A 151 13.63 -11.59 8.66
C ARG A 151 12.71 -10.61 7.92
N MET A 152 11.76 -10.01 8.64
CA MET A 152 10.86 -9.03 8.03
C MET A 152 11.64 -7.77 7.60
N GLN A 153 11.40 -7.36 6.36
CA GLN A 153 12.04 -6.21 5.74
C GLN A 153 11.00 -5.22 5.23
N VAL A 154 11.26 -3.91 5.39
CA VAL A 154 10.32 -2.85 5.00
C VAL A 154 11.02 -1.68 4.32
N VAL A 155 10.25 -0.91 3.57
CA VAL A 155 10.70 0.29 2.87
C VAL A 155 10.06 1.53 3.51
N PRO A 156 10.82 2.50 4.03
CA PRO A 156 10.27 3.76 4.53
C PRO A 156 9.77 4.62 3.37
N TRP A 157 8.70 5.38 3.56
CA TRP A 157 8.11 6.19 2.47
C TRP A 157 9.10 7.21 1.88
N GLN A 158 10.05 7.71 2.68
CA GLN A 158 11.11 8.62 2.25
C GLN A 158 11.99 7.97 1.17
N ALA A 159 12.28 6.68 1.29
CA ALA A 159 13.05 5.97 0.27
C ALA A 159 12.32 5.96 -1.07
N LEU A 160 11.00 5.79 -1.07
CA LEU A 160 10.19 5.82 -2.29
C LEU A 160 10.16 7.21 -2.94
N ASP A 161 10.14 8.29 -2.15
CA ASP A 161 10.23 9.67 -2.65
C ASP A 161 11.60 9.96 -3.28
N VAL A 162 12.67 9.52 -2.61
CA VAL A 162 14.07 9.69 -3.06
C VAL A 162 14.34 8.89 -4.33
N LEU A 163 13.99 7.60 -4.35
CA LEU A 163 14.24 6.71 -5.48
C LEU A 163 13.29 6.98 -6.65
N GLY A 164 12.07 7.42 -6.38
CA GLY A 164 11.01 7.52 -7.39
C GLY A 164 10.59 6.16 -7.97
N ARG A 165 10.98 5.05 -7.33
CA ARG A 165 10.66 3.66 -7.67
C ARG A 165 10.67 2.80 -6.41
N ILE A 166 10.14 1.58 -6.51
CA ILE A 166 10.23 0.57 -5.45
C ILE A 166 11.64 -0.07 -5.48
N PRO A 167 12.36 -0.16 -4.34
CA PRO A 167 13.65 -0.84 -4.28
C PRO A 167 13.50 -2.36 -4.43
N LYS A 168 14.52 -3.02 -4.98
CA LYS A 168 14.61 -4.46 -5.23
C LYS A 168 15.59 -5.12 -4.27
N TYR A 169 15.16 -6.16 -3.55
CA TYR A 169 16.09 -7.01 -2.80
C TYR A 169 16.50 -8.22 -3.66
N PRO A 170 17.79 -8.59 -3.77
CA PRO A 170 18.94 -8.13 -3.00
C PRO A 170 19.87 -7.16 -3.75
N ASP A 171 19.36 -6.17 -4.47
CA ASP A 171 20.23 -5.23 -5.19
C ASP A 171 21.04 -4.37 -4.21
N VAL A 172 22.36 -4.36 -4.39
CA VAL A 172 23.30 -3.73 -3.44
C VAL A 172 22.99 -2.25 -3.23
N GLU A 173 22.64 -1.54 -4.31
CA GLU A 173 22.29 -0.12 -4.26
C GLU A 173 20.97 0.15 -3.54
N ASP A 174 20.08 -0.84 -3.52
CA ASP A 174 18.74 -0.75 -2.95
C ASP A 174 18.69 -1.21 -1.50
N CYS A 175 19.58 -2.12 -1.09
CA CYS A 175 19.63 -2.66 0.28
C CYS A 175 19.75 -1.56 1.35
N LYS A 176 20.42 -0.44 1.05
CA LYS A 176 20.50 0.72 1.97
C LYS A 176 19.16 1.41 2.25
N TYR A 177 18.14 1.14 1.43
CA TYR A 177 16.77 1.66 1.56
C TYR A 177 15.77 0.62 2.10
N ILE A 178 16.24 -0.58 2.42
CA ILE A 178 15.43 -1.69 2.91
C ILE A 178 15.85 -1.95 4.35
N LEU A 179 14.91 -1.86 5.28
CA LEU A 179 15.19 -1.86 6.71
C LEU A 179 14.80 -3.20 7.33
N ASP A 180 15.63 -3.70 8.25
CA ASP A 180 15.26 -4.79 9.14
C ASP A 180 14.29 -4.28 10.21
N VAL A 181 13.09 -4.87 10.26
CA VAL A 181 12.00 -4.35 11.13
C VAL A 181 12.34 -4.45 12.61
N GLU A 182 13.04 -5.50 13.04
CA GLU A 182 13.39 -5.65 14.46
C GLU A 182 14.36 -4.54 14.90
N ARG A 183 15.42 -4.30 14.12
CA ARG A 183 16.38 -3.21 14.37
C ARG A 183 15.69 -1.85 14.33
N LEU A 184 14.81 -1.64 13.35
CA LEU A 184 14.02 -0.41 13.24
C LEU A 184 13.19 -0.17 14.51
N LEU A 185 12.52 -1.19 15.04
CA LEU A 185 11.69 -1.07 16.24
C LEU A 185 12.52 -0.84 17.51
N GLU A 186 13.69 -1.47 17.63
CA GLU A 186 14.63 -1.22 18.72
C GLU A 186 15.07 0.25 18.75
N GLU A 187 15.48 0.77 17.59
CA GLU A 187 15.89 2.17 17.44
C GLU A 187 14.73 3.14 17.61
N TRP A 188 13.53 2.79 17.13
CA TRP A 188 12.32 3.57 17.36
C TRP A 188 12.04 3.69 18.86
N ILE A 189 12.04 2.57 19.59
CA ILE A 189 11.76 2.54 21.04
C ILE A 189 12.79 3.34 21.82
N ALA A 190 14.07 3.33 21.39
CA ALA A 190 15.13 4.11 22.02
C ALA A 190 14.96 5.64 21.81
N ARG A 191 14.26 6.05 20.74
CA ARG A 191 14.12 7.45 20.32
C ARG A 191 12.76 8.06 20.62
N GLN A 192 11.74 7.23 20.85
CA GLN A 192 10.37 7.70 21.01
C GLN A 192 10.20 8.60 22.25
N ASP A 193 9.33 9.60 22.15
CA ASP A 193 8.91 10.42 23.27
C ASP A 193 8.00 9.65 24.25
N SER A 194 7.52 10.32 25.30
CA SER A 194 6.63 9.72 26.30
C SER A 194 5.25 9.34 25.77
N GLN A 195 4.91 9.71 24.52
CA GLN A 195 3.68 9.30 23.84
C GLN A 195 3.94 8.24 22.76
N GLY A 196 5.18 7.74 22.63
CA GLY A 196 5.55 6.73 21.64
C GLY A 196 5.87 7.26 20.25
N ARG A 197 6.12 8.57 20.11
CA ARG A 197 6.40 9.21 18.81
C ARG A 197 7.88 9.44 18.57
N VAL A 198 8.32 9.30 17.31
CA VAL A 198 9.60 9.82 16.83
C VAL A 198 9.30 10.94 15.85
N ASP A 199 9.94 12.10 16.01
CA ASP A 199 9.73 13.29 15.18
C ASP A 199 8.24 13.69 15.02
N GLY A 200 7.46 13.50 16.08
CA GLY A 200 6.03 13.81 16.14
C GLY A 200 5.10 12.80 15.44
N ARG A 201 5.63 11.67 14.98
CA ARG A 201 4.87 10.61 14.29
C ARG A 201 4.87 9.31 15.06
N LEU A 202 3.81 8.53 14.90
CA LEU A 202 3.69 7.15 15.40
C LEU A 202 4.22 6.17 14.35
N ILE A 203 4.77 5.03 14.76
CA ILE A 203 5.22 4.02 13.79
C ILE A 203 4.02 3.25 13.21
N GLY A 204 4.01 3.05 11.89
CA GLY A 204 2.99 2.26 11.20
C GLY A 204 3.59 1.35 10.13
N PHE A 205 3.27 0.06 10.17
CA PHE A 205 3.60 -0.88 9.11
C PHE A 205 2.36 -1.16 8.26
N SER A 206 2.47 -1.00 6.95
CA SER A 206 1.38 -1.33 6.04
C SER A 206 1.84 -2.42 5.08
N PHE A 207 1.01 -3.44 4.91
CA PHE A 207 1.20 -4.48 3.91
C PHE A 207 0.72 -3.97 2.55
N PHE A 208 1.60 -3.93 1.54
CA PHE A 208 1.23 -3.44 0.22
C PHE A 208 0.80 -4.58 -0.71
N SER A 209 -0.50 -4.69 -0.95
CA SER A 209 -1.08 -5.64 -1.91
C SER A 209 -1.30 -4.96 -3.27
N HIS A 210 -0.70 -5.53 -4.32
CA HIS A 210 -0.63 -4.91 -5.64
C HIS A 210 -0.43 -5.93 -6.76
N ARG A 211 -0.88 -5.57 -7.96
CA ARG A 211 -0.50 -6.26 -9.20
C ARG A 211 0.86 -5.75 -9.67
N TRP A 212 1.69 -6.58 -10.29
CA TRP A 212 2.93 -6.11 -10.91
C TRP A 212 2.63 -5.42 -12.24
N GLU A 213 3.16 -4.21 -12.46
CA GLU A 213 2.98 -3.47 -13.73
C GLU A 213 3.80 -4.04 -14.88
N ARG A 214 4.95 -4.65 -14.55
CA ARG A 214 5.87 -5.23 -15.52
C ARG A 214 6.19 -6.65 -15.10
N PRO A 215 5.24 -7.61 -15.20
CA PRO A 215 5.51 -9.00 -14.89
C PRO A 215 6.50 -9.58 -15.91
N SER A 216 7.47 -10.36 -15.44
CA SER A 216 8.39 -11.08 -16.32
C SER A 216 8.95 -12.30 -15.61
N LEU A 217 9.16 -13.39 -16.36
CA LEU A 217 9.92 -14.54 -15.88
C LEU A 217 11.43 -14.21 -15.74
N ASN A 218 11.90 -13.15 -16.40
CA ASN A 218 13.25 -12.62 -16.19
C ASN A 218 13.23 -11.63 -15.01
N PRO A 219 13.85 -11.94 -13.86
CA PRO A 219 13.84 -11.08 -12.67
C PRO A 219 14.45 -9.69 -12.87
N GLU A 220 15.27 -9.49 -13.90
CA GLU A 220 15.87 -8.18 -14.22
C GLU A 220 14.94 -7.28 -15.04
N LYS A 221 13.94 -7.85 -15.71
CA LYS A 221 12.89 -7.10 -16.42
C LYS A 221 11.61 -6.94 -15.59
N ALA A 222 11.44 -7.81 -14.61
CA ALA A 222 10.25 -7.83 -13.77
C ALA A 222 10.28 -6.66 -12.78
N HIS A 223 9.18 -5.91 -12.68
CA HIS A 223 9.08 -4.81 -11.71
C HIS A 223 7.62 -4.56 -11.28
N PRO A 224 7.37 -4.32 -9.98
CA PRO A 224 6.02 -4.13 -9.46
C PRO A 224 5.35 -2.82 -9.90
N ASP A 225 6.16 -1.82 -10.22
CA ASP A 225 5.76 -0.46 -10.61
C ASP A 225 6.02 -0.17 -12.10
N THR A 226 5.40 0.88 -12.62
CA THR A 226 5.64 1.39 -13.98
C THR A 226 7.02 2.03 -14.10
N ALA A 227 7.46 2.32 -15.32
CA ALA A 227 8.69 3.09 -15.55
C ALA A 227 8.63 4.51 -14.94
N SER A 228 7.42 5.06 -14.78
CA SER A 228 7.19 6.37 -14.17
C SER A 228 7.09 6.33 -12.64
N GLY A 229 7.14 5.16 -12.01
CA GLY A 229 7.13 5.02 -10.55
C GLY A 229 5.81 5.43 -9.89
N LYS A 230 4.66 5.11 -10.50
CA LYS A 230 3.36 5.63 -10.03
C LYS A 230 2.98 5.12 -8.64
N LYS A 231 3.28 3.84 -8.34
CA LYS A 231 3.02 3.26 -7.01
C LYS A 231 3.97 3.81 -5.97
N ALA A 232 5.25 3.92 -6.30
CA ALA A 232 6.24 4.54 -5.41
C ALA A 232 5.84 5.97 -5.05
N LYS A 233 5.36 6.76 -6.03
CA LYS A 233 4.84 8.11 -5.78
C LYS A 233 3.60 8.11 -4.90
N ALA A 234 2.64 7.23 -5.16
CA ALA A 234 1.43 7.15 -4.35
C ALA A 234 1.74 6.77 -2.89
N LEU A 235 2.58 5.75 -2.67
CA LEU A 235 3.03 5.35 -1.35
C LEU A 235 3.86 6.45 -0.66
N ALA A 236 4.78 7.10 -1.38
CA ALA A 236 5.52 8.24 -0.85
C ALA A 236 4.58 9.37 -0.40
N CYS A 237 3.53 9.67 -1.18
CA CYS A 237 2.51 10.63 -0.79
C CYS A 237 1.74 10.17 0.46
N TYR A 238 1.32 8.90 0.51
CA TYR A 238 0.58 8.33 1.63
C TYR A 238 1.38 8.44 2.93
N GLY A 239 2.64 8.01 2.92
CA GLY A 239 3.54 8.13 4.07
C GLY A 239 3.85 9.57 4.46
N TYR A 240 4.04 10.44 3.47
CA TYR A 240 4.26 11.87 3.71
C TYR A 240 3.10 12.53 4.45
N PHE A 241 1.85 12.23 4.08
CA PHE A 241 0.70 12.74 4.81
C PHE A 241 0.56 12.07 6.18
N GLY A 242 0.79 10.76 6.25
CA GLY A 242 0.74 10.00 7.50
C GLY A 242 -0.65 9.98 8.12
N THR A 243 -1.71 10.26 7.35
CA THR A 243 -3.07 10.33 7.86
C THR A 243 -3.62 8.93 8.08
N CYS A 244 -4.39 8.78 9.16
CA CYS A 244 -5.23 7.62 9.39
C CYS A 244 -6.60 8.16 9.78
N PRO A 245 -7.66 7.99 8.98
CA PRO A 245 -8.98 8.56 9.27
C PRO A 245 -9.51 8.21 10.66
N THR A 246 -9.16 7.03 11.17
CA THR A 246 -9.53 6.57 12.52
C THR A 246 -8.87 7.37 13.65
N PHE A 247 -7.63 7.83 13.45
CA PHE A 247 -6.83 8.50 14.49
C PHE A 247 -6.59 9.99 14.19
N SER A 248 -7.08 10.48 13.05
CA SER A 248 -7.05 11.89 12.66
C SER A 248 -8.06 12.71 13.49
N PRO A 249 -7.80 14.01 13.76
CA PRO A 249 -6.62 14.78 13.38
C PRO A 249 -5.47 14.68 14.40
N ASN A 250 -5.63 13.89 15.45
CA ASN A 250 -4.75 13.89 16.61
C ASN A 250 -3.39 13.23 16.33
N TRP A 251 -3.38 12.26 15.42
CA TRP A 251 -2.22 11.40 15.19
C TRP A 251 -1.81 11.37 13.73
N THR A 252 -0.50 11.31 13.51
CA THR A 252 0.09 11.04 12.19
C THR A 252 1.08 9.90 12.31
N PHE A 253 1.20 9.13 11.24
CA PHE A 253 2.02 7.93 11.18
C PHE A 253 3.25 8.13 10.29
N GLU A 254 4.33 7.50 10.70
CA GLU A 254 5.53 7.25 9.94
C GLU A 254 5.38 5.86 9.33
N TYR A 255 5.03 5.82 8.04
CA TYR A 255 4.68 4.59 7.37
C TYR A 255 5.89 3.88 6.77
N PHE A 256 5.96 2.58 7.04
CA PHE A 256 6.89 1.64 6.46
C PHE A 256 6.11 0.55 5.72
N TYR A 257 6.54 0.23 4.51
CA TYR A 257 5.81 -0.70 3.64
C TYR A 257 6.51 -2.03 3.57
N TRP A 258 5.80 -3.11 3.89
CA TRP A 258 6.20 -4.43 3.43
C TRP A 258 5.76 -4.57 1.98
N ILE A 259 6.72 -4.82 1.09
CA ILE A 259 6.51 -4.99 -0.36
C ILE A 259 7.27 -6.24 -0.77
N ASP A 260 6.62 -7.20 -1.44
CA ASP A 260 7.21 -8.49 -1.84
C ASP A 260 8.58 -8.32 -2.55
N PHE A 261 8.67 -7.37 -3.47
CA PHE A 261 9.84 -7.07 -4.28
C PHE A 261 11.04 -6.55 -3.48
N ALA A 262 10.77 -5.88 -2.35
CA ALA A 262 11.77 -5.32 -1.46
C ALA A 262 12.03 -6.20 -0.23
N GLY A 263 11.07 -7.05 0.16
CA GLY A 263 11.14 -7.86 1.38
C GLY A 263 11.49 -9.32 1.15
N ILE A 264 11.48 -9.79 -0.10
CA ILE A 264 11.82 -11.17 -0.48
C ILE A 264 12.98 -11.15 -1.46
N ASN A 265 13.92 -12.08 -1.31
CA ASN A 265 15.05 -12.23 -2.22
C ASN A 265 14.56 -12.61 -3.62
N GLN A 266 14.71 -11.69 -4.57
CA GLN A 266 14.21 -11.91 -5.94
C GLN A 266 15.11 -12.84 -6.77
N ARG A 267 16.33 -13.13 -6.30
CA ARG A 267 17.38 -13.85 -7.04
C ARG A 267 17.76 -15.22 -6.47
N ASP A 268 17.28 -15.58 -5.29
CA ASP A 268 17.56 -16.87 -4.63
C ASP A 268 16.23 -17.62 -4.45
N HIS A 269 16.11 -18.80 -5.06
CA HIS A 269 14.84 -19.51 -5.11
C HIS A 269 14.42 -19.99 -3.72
N ARG A 270 15.37 -20.53 -2.93
CA ARG A 270 15.10 -20.96 -1.57
C ARG A 270 14.63 -19.82 -0.69
N GLU A 271 15.36 -18.71 -0.64
CA GLU A 271 14.96 -17.54 0.15
C GLU A 271 13.62 -16.96 -0.33
N LYS A 272 13.31 -17.05 -1.63
CA LYS A 272 11.99 -16.68 -2.16
C LYS A 272 10.88 -17.56 -1.59
N MET A 273 11.03 -18.88 -1.65
CA MET A 273 10.02 -19.82 -1.15
C MET A 273 9.84 -19.72 0.37
N LEU A 274 10.92 -19.51 1.12
CA LEU A 274 10.85 -19.26 2.56
C LEU A 274 10.17 -17.92 2.87
N GLY A 275 10.48 -16.86 2.10
CA GLY A 275 9.83 -15.56 2.24
C GLY A 275 8.32 -15.61 1.99
N ILE A 276 7.89 -16.32 0.93
CA ILE A 276 6.45 -16.53 0.67
C ILE A 276 5.79 -17.32 1.82
N SER A 277 6.50 -18.28 2.41
CA SER A 277 6.00 -19.06 3.55
C SER A 277 5.82 -18.22 4.82
N MET A 278 6.55 -17.11 4.95
CA MET A 278 6.44 -16.14 6.06
C MET A 278 5.36 -15.08 5.84
N LEU A 279 4.78 -14.98 4.64
CA LEU A 279 3.86 -13.91 4.24
C LEU A 279 2.76 -13.65 5.29
N SER A 280 2.05 -14.70 5.71
CA SER A 280 0.96 -14.59 6.68
C SER A 280 1.41 -14.02 8.03
N ALA A 281 2.64 -14.34 8.45
CA ALA A 281 3.20 -13.85 9.70
C ALA A 281 3.51 -12.35 9.63
N TRP A 282 4.11 -11.91 8.52
CA TRP A 282 4.41 -10.49 8.29
C TRP A 282 3.14 -9.65 8.12
N VAL A 283 2.10 -10.18 7.48
CA VAL A 283 0.79 -9.51 7.41
C VAL A 283 0.19 -9.34 8.80
N ALA A 284 0.37 -10.32 9.71
CA ALA A 284 -0.14 -10.24 11.09
C ALA A 284 0.56 -9.17 11.95
N THR A 285 1.75 -8.69 11.55
CA THR A 285 2.43 -7.55 12.19
C THR A 285 2.05 -6.20 11.60
N SER A 286 1.35 -6.18 10.47
CA SER A 286 0.96 -4.94 9.82
C SER A 286 -0.24 -4.32 10.51
N MET A 287 -0.20 -2.98 10.62
CA MET A 287 -1.33 -2.20 11.08
C MET A 287 -2.49 -2.30 10.11
N GLU A 288 -2.22 -2.27 8.80
CA GLU A 288 -3.25 -2.30 7.76
C GLU A 288 -2.73 -2.94 6.48
N THR A 289 -3.65 -3.13 5.53
CA THR A 289 -3.33 -3.46 4.14
C THR A 289 -3.64 -2.29 3.24
N ILE A 290 -2.68 -1.91 2.41
CA ILE A 290 -2.88 -0.98 1.31
C ILE A 290 -3.12 -1.79 0.05
N MET A 291 -4.24 -1.52 -0.62
CA MET A 291 -4.64 -2.09 -1.89
C MET A 291 -4.42 -1.07 -3.01
N TYR A 292 -3.63 -1.39 -4.02
CA TYR A 292 -3.43 -0.48 -5.16
C TYR A 292 -4.16 -0.98 -6.42
N ASN A 293 -5.25 -0.30 -6.78
CA ASN A 293 -6.03 -0.57 -7.99
C ASN A 293 -5.51 0.26 -9.16
N SER A 294 -4.67 -0.37 -9.98
CA SER A 294 -4.00 0.26 -11.12
C SER A 294 -4.93 0.36 -12.33
N SER A 295 -4.88 1.46 -13.09
CA SER A 295 -5.62 1.57 -14.36
C SER A 295 -4.97 0.84 -15.53
N THR A 296 -3.70 0.43 -15.38
CA THR A 296 -2.92 -0.23 -16.45
C THR A 296 -2.86 -1.74 -16.32
N VAL A 297 -3.20 -2.27 -15.14
CA VAL A 297 -3.26 -3.71 -14.89
C VAL A 297 -4.41 -3.99 -13.92
N ASP A 298 -5.28 -4.93 -14.30
CA ASP A 298 -6.39 -5.31 -13.44
C ASP A 298 -5.86 -5.93 -12.14
N TYR A 299 -6.18 -5.29 -11.02
CA TYR A 299 -5.72 -5.71 -9.72
C TYR A 299 -6.42 -7.00 -9.25
N GLU A 300 -7.73 -7.10 -9.53
CA GLU A 300 -8.60 -8.16 -9.04
C GLU A 300 -8.28 -9.56 -9.54
N PRO A 301 -8.06 -9.79 -10.86
CA PRO A 301 -7.95 -11.14 -11.40
C PRO A 301 -6.79 -11.93 -10.81
N ARG A 302 -5.71 -11.30 -10.33
CA ARG A 302 -4.55 -12.04 -9.83
C ARG A 302 -4.90 -12.90 -8.61
N ALA A 303 -4.69 -14.21 -8.70
CA ALA A 303 -4.91 -15.14 -7.60
C ALA A 303 -4.15 -14.74 -6.32
N TRP A 304 -2.90 -14.29 -6.46
CA TRP A 304 -2.11 -13.75 -5.34
C TRP A 304 -2.75 -12.52 -4.69
N THR A 305 -3.27 -11.55 -5.45
CA THR A 305 -3.91 -10.38 -4.81
C THR A 305 -5.19 -10.79 -4.10
N ARG A 306 -5.94 -11.78 -4.59
CA ARG A 306 -7.10 -12.35 -3.88
C ARG A 306 -6.69 -12.92 -2.52
N VAL A 307 -5.63 -13.75 -2.46
CA VAL A 307 -5.17 -14.34 -1.18
C VAL A 307 -4.58 -13.30 -0.24
N GLU A 308 -3.84 -12.32 -0.77
CA GLU A 308 -3.28 -11.20 -0.01
C GLU A 308 -4.37 -10.37 0.69
N ARG A 309 -5.51 -10.15 0.03
CA ARG A 309 -6.66 -9.48 0.65
C ARG A 309 -7.33 -10.31 1.72
N MET A 310 -7.41 -11.63 1.55
CA MET A 310 -7.87 -12.53 2.61
C MET A 310 -6.95 -12.42 3.82
N LEU A 311 -5.63 -12.45 3.60
CA LEU A 311 -4.62 -12.31 4.64
C LEU A 311 -4.74 -10.97 5.36
N GLY A 312 -4.75 -9.87 4.62
CA GLY A 312 -4.92 -8.53 5.18
C GLY A 312 -6.21 -8.41 5.98
N PHE A 313 -7.30 -8.87 5.39
CA PHE A 313 -8.60 -8.92 6.04
C PHE A 313 -8.71 -9.97 7.14
N ILE A 314 -7.74 -10.83 7.45
CA ILE A 314 -7.86 -11.72 8.63
C ILE A 314 -6.80 -11.41 9.67
N ARG A 315 -5.63 -10.93 9.24
CA ARG A 315 -4.42 -10.85 10.07
C ARG A 315 -4.01 -9.44 10.43
N CYS A 316 -4.29 -8.42 9.59
CA CYS A 316 -3.95 -7.04 9.93
C CYS A 316 -4.74 -6.54 11.14
N GLN A 317 -4.12 -5.63 11.89
CA GLN A 317 -4.75 -5.02 13.06
C GLN A 317 -5.97 -4.16 12.66
N ASN A 318 -5.94 -3.44 11.56
CA ASN A 318 -7.06 -2.68 11.00
C ASN A 318 -7.89 -3.59 10.07
N PRO A 319 -9.22 -3.70 10.25
CA PRO A 319 -10.07 -4.47 9.36
C PRO A 319 -10.33 -3.81 8.01
N GLN A 320 -10.05 -2.51 7.89
CA GLN A 320 -10.17 -1.79 6.63
C GLN A 320 -8.88 -1.93 5.82
N CYS A 321 -9.04 -2.09 4.51
CA CYS A 321 -7.92 -1.96 3.58
C CYS A 321 -7.91 -0.53 3.03
N ALA A 322 -6.79 0.18 3.15
CA ALA A 322 -6.62 1.47 2.49
C ALA A 322 -6.64 1.27 0.97
N TYR A 323 -7.57 1.91 0.28
CA TYR A 323 -7.66 1.87 -1.18
C TYR A 323 -6.78 2.95 -1.79
N LEU A 324 -5.91 2.64 -2.72
CA LEU A 324 -5.19 3.60 -3.55
C LEU A 324 -5.40 3.29 -5.03
N ASP A 325 -5.34 4.32 -5.87
CA ASP A 325 -5.36 4.21 -7.32
C ASP A 325 -4.39 5.21 -7.97
N ASP A 326 -4.38 5.25 -9.30
CA ASP A 326 -3.54 6.16 -10.08
C ASP A 326 -3.88 7.65 -9.90
N ASN A 327 -5.04 7.97 -9.32
CA ASN A 327 -5.46 9.33 -9.06
C ASN A 327 -4.99 9.83 -7.69
N TYR A 328 -4.51 8.97 -6.80
CA TYR A 328 -4.04 9.36 -5.47
C TYR A 328 -2.80 10.26 -5.54
N PRO A 329 -2.69 11.34 -4.73
CA PRO A 329 -3.68 11.90 -3.79
C PRO A 329 -4.53 13.02 -4.43
N ASN A 330 -4.54 13.13 -5.75
CA ASN A 330 -4.99 14.34 -6.46
C ASN A 330 -6.52 14.46 -6.56
N ARG A 331 -7.23 13.33 -6.64
CA ARG A 331 -8.69 13.30 -6.82
C ARG A 331 -9.31 12.24 -5.90
N PRO A 332 -10.37 12.57 -5.12
CA PRO A 332 -11.10 11.59 -4.34
C PRO A 332 -11.64 10.44 -5.19
N VAL A 333 -11.75 9.26 -4.59
CA VAL A 333 -12.32 8.07 -5.24
C VAL A 333 -13.79 8.33 -5.58
N ASP A 334 -14.16 8.06 -6.84
CA ASP A 334 -15.55 8.01 -7.28
C ASP A 334 -16.13 6.63 -6.92
N ILE A 335 -16.68 6.52 -5.71
CA ILE A 335 -17.15 5.24 -5.14
C ILE A 335 -18.27 4.64 -5.99
N GLU A 336 -19.26 5.46 -6.36
CA GLU A 336 -20.40 5.01 -7.15
C GLU A 336 -19.96 4.59 -8.55
N GLY A 337 -19.16 5.41 -9.23
CA GLY A 337 -18.62 5.08 -10.54
C GLY A 337 -17.77 3.80 -10.51
N LEU A 338 -16.95 3.62 -9.47
CA LEU A 338 -16.12 2.42 -9.33
C LEU A 338 -16.96 1.15 -9.15
N ALA A 339 -18.01 1.21 -8.31
CA ALA A 339 -18.94 0.10 -8.12
C ALA A 339 -19.76 -0.23 -9.37
N GLN A 340 -20.26 0.81 -10.07
CA GLN A 340 -21.02 0.64 -11.31
C GLN A 340 -20.17 0.04 -12.44
N ASN A 341 -18.91 0.46 -12.56
CA ASN A 341 -18.00 -0.01 -13.61
C ASN A 341 -17.41 -1.39 -13.34
N ASN A 342 -17.51 -1.90 -12.12
CA ASN A 342 -16.95 -3.20 -11.72
C ASN A 342 -17.99 -4.03 -10.94
N PRO A 343 -19.14 -4.35 -11.56
CA PRO A 343 -20.22 -5.04 -10.87
C PRO A 343 -19.76 -6.40 -10.35
N GLY A 344 -20.12 -6.69 -9.10
CA GLY A 344 -19.76 -7.94 -8.43
C GLY A 344 -18.31 -8.00 -7.94
N LEU A 345 -17.51 -6.94 -8.13
CA LEU A 345 -16.24 -6.76 -7.44
C LEU A 345 -16.37 -5.75 -6.31
N PHE A 346 -16.91 -4.58 -6.62
CA PHE A 346 -17.13 -3.53 -5.65
C PHE A 346 -18.63 -3.38 -5.38
N ASP A 347 -18.94 -3.05 -4.13
CA ASP A 347 -20.27 -2.68 -3.68
C ASP A 347 -20.19 -1.35 -2.91
N VAL A 348 -21.33 -0.68 -2.79
CA VAL A 348 -21.46 0.50 -1.93
C VAL A 348 -22.19 0.06 -0.67
N ASP A 349 -21.60 0.32 0.50
CA ASP A 349 -22.28 0.06 1.77
C ASP A 349 -23.53 0.97 1.86
N PRO A 350 -24.75 0.39 1.91
CA PRO A 350 -25.98 1.17 1.93
C PRO A 350 -26.12 2.07 3.17
N LYS A 351 -25.38 1.80 4.25
CA LYS A 351 -25.45 2.59 5.49
C LYS A 351 -24.47 3.76 5.49
N THR A 352 -23.24 3.51 5.06
CA THR A 352 -22.15 4.51 5.18
C THR A 352 -21.83 5.19 3.85
N GLY A 353 -22.28 4.64 2.72
CA GLY A 353 -21.82 5.03 1.38
C GLY A 353 -20.37 4.64 1.10
N GLY A 354 -19.73 3.88 2.00
CA GLY A 354 -18.35 3.44 1.87
C GLY A 354 -18.16 2.40 0.76
N LEU A 355 -16.96 2.36 0.19
CA LEU A 355 -16.60 1.36 -0.80
C LEU A 355 -16.35 0.02 -0.10
N MET A 356 -16.99 -1.03 -0.60
CA MET A 356 -16.82 -2.40 -0.13
C MET A 356 -16.24 -3.24 -1.26
N LEU A 357 -15.33 -4.13 -0.93
CA LEU A 357 -14.77 -5.10 -1.86
C LEU A 357 -15.33 -6.49 -1.57
N ARG A 358 -15.90 -7.13 -2.58
CA ARG A 358 -16.38 -8.50 -2.49
C ARG A 358 -15.21 -9.48 -2.55
N LEU A 359 -15.12 -10.33 -1.53
CA LEU A 359 -14.11 -11.38 -1.50
C LEU A 359 -14.42 -12.44 -2.57
N ARG A 360 -13.44 -12.79 -3.40
CA ARG A 360 -13.53 -13.82 -4.43
C ARG A 360 -12.56 -14.95 -4.16
N ASP A 361 -12.90 -16.14 -4.64
CA ASP A 361 -12.05 -17.33 -4.52
C ASP A 361 -10.74 -17.10 -5.31
N PRO A 362 -9.56 -17.19 -4.67
CA PRO A 362 -8.28 -17.06 -5.36
C PRO A 362 -8.04 -18.14 -6.43
N MET A 363 -8.80 -19.24 -6.41
CA MET A 363 -8.76 -20.34 -7.38
C MET A 363 -10.02 -20.42 -8.24
N GLY A 364 -10.98 -19.51 -8.04
CA GLY A 364 -12.25 -19.51 -8.77
C GLY A 364 -12.17 -18.83 -10.13
N ASP A 365 -13.33 -18.71 -10.77
CA ASP A 365 -13.45 -18.13 -12.12
C ASP A 365 -12.81 -16.73 -12.22
N GLY A 366 -12.12 -16.51 -13.33
CA GLY A 366 -11.38 -15.28 -13.61
C GLY A 366 -10.12 -15.06 -12.76
N ALA A 367 -9.67 -16.04 -11.98
CA ALA A 367 -8.37 -15.99 -11.32
C ALA A 367 -7.24 -16.16 -12.35
N ASP A 368 -6.41 -15.14 -12.51
CA ASP A 368 -5.20 -15.12 -13.30
C ASP A 368 -3.99 -15.54 -12.47
N GLN A 369 -3.18 -16.44 -13.02
CA GLN A 369 -1.92 -16.89 -12.46
C GLN A 369 -0.82 -16.80 -13.52
N LEU A 370 0.29 -16.16 -13.16
CA LEU A 370 1.45 -16.09 -14.05
C LEU A 370 2.16 -17.45 -14.15
N ASP A 371 2.18 -18.21 -13.06
CA ASP A 371 2.81 -19.51 -12.96
C ASP A 371 1.84 -20.51 -12.31
N SER A 372 1.51 -21.59 -13.02
CA SER A 372 0.59 -22.61 -12.51
C SER A 372 1.15 -23.37 -11.31
N ARG A 373 2.46 -23.34 -11.08
CA ARG A 373 3.10 -23.95 -9.91
C ARG A 373 2.75 -23.23 -8.61
N ASP A 374 2.24 -22.00 -8.68
CA ASP A 374 1.79 -21.26 -7.49
C ASP A 374 0.45 -21.78 -6.97
N SER A 375 -0.33 -22.51 -7.77
CA SER A 375 -1.69 -22.97 -7.43
C SER A 375 -1.78 -23.70 -6.08
N PRO A 376 -0.97 -24.74 -5.80
CA PRO A 376 -1.06 -25.45 -4.52
C PRO A 376 -0.74 -24.55 -3.31
N LEU A 377 0.18 -23.60 -3.50
CA LEU A 377 0.60 -22.68 -2.46
C LEU A 377 -0.48 -21.64 -2.15
N ILE A 378 -1.04 -21.02 -3.18
CA ILE A 378 -2.15 -20.07 -3.06
C ILE A 378 -3.35 -20.75 -2.39
N GLN A 379 -3.68 -21.97 -2.84
CA GLN A 379 -4.77 -22.74 -2.27
C GLN A 379 -4.51 -23.09 -0.79
N SER A 380 -3.30 -23.51 -0.44
CA SER A 380 -2.91 -23.80 0.95
C SER A 380 -3.05 -22.56 1.85
N LEU A 381 -2.59 -21.40 1.40
CA LEU A 381 -2.73 -20.13 2.12
C LEU A 381 -4.20 -19.73 2.28
N ALA A 382 -5.00 -19.83 1.21
CA ALA A 382 -6.41 -19.52 1.24
C ALA A 382 -7.16 -20.37 2.27
N TYR A 383 -6.93 -21.70 2.27
CA TYR A 383 -7.53 -22.60 3.26
C TYR A 383 -7.10 -22.28 4.69
N ALA A 384 -5.82 -22.01 4.92
CA ALA A 384 -5.32 -21.64 6.24
C ALA A 384 -5.98 -20.35 6.76
N VAL A 385 -6.16 -19.35 5.89
CA VAL A 385 -6.83 -18.10 6.25
C VAL A 385 -8.31 -18.33 6.56
N MET A 386 -9.02 -19.10 5.74
CA MET A 386 -10.43 -19.43 5.99
C MET A 386 -10.65 -20.21 7.29
N ALA A 387 -9.68 -21.06 7.67
CA ALA A 387 -9.74 -21.85 8.90
C ALA A 387 -9.39 -21.04 10.16
N THR A 388 -8.92 -19.80 10.03
CA THR A 388 -8.48 -19.00 11.17
C THR A 388 -9.53 -17.97 11.58
N LYS A 389 -9.70 -17.79 12.90
CA LYS A 389 -10.38 -16.63 13.47
C LYS A 389 -9.66 -15.33 13.10
N ALA A 390 -10.43 -14.29 12.82
CA ALA A 390 -9.85 -12.98 12.55
C ALA A 390 -9.09 -12.44 13.77
N ALA A 391 -7.93 -11.82 13.53
CA ALA A 391 -7.09 -11.28 14.58
C ALA A 391 -7.75 -10.09 15.29
N ASN A 392 -8.44 -9.20 14.57
CA ASN A 392 -9.06 -8.04 15.22
C ASN A 392 -10.45 -8.36 15.83
N PRO A 393 -10.62 -8.29 17.17
CA PRO A 393 -11.90 -8.50 17.84
C PRO A 393 -12.97 -7.44 17.52
N SER A 394 -12.59 -6.27 17.01
CA SER A 394 -13.51 -5.26 16.44
C SER A 394 -14.36 -5.82 15.28
N ARG A 395 -13.98 -6.97 14.73
CA ARG A 395 -14.74 -7.65 13.67
C ARG A 395 -15.93 -8.45 14.20
N ASP A 396 -16.01 -8.71 15.51
CA ASP A 396 -17.21 -9.27 16.12
C ASP A 396 -18.43 -8.36 15.88
N TRP A 397 -18.21 -7.07 15.64
CA TRP A 397 -19.25 -6.10 15.27
C TRP A 397 -19.71 -6.23 13.81
N ALA A 398 -18.89 -6.78 12.92
CA ALA A 398 -19.18 -6.89 11.49
C ALA A 398 -19.93 -8.17 11.12
N SER A 399 -20.34 -9.00 12.09
CA SER A 399 -21.03 -10.29 11.88
C SER A 399 -20.31 -11.34 11.02
N VAL A 400 -19.10 -11.05 10.52
CA VAL A 400 -18.31 -11.98 9.70
C VAL A 400 -17.59 -12.95 10.64
N ARG A 401 -18.25 -14.06 10.96
CA ARG A 401 -17.65 -15.15 11.73
C ARG A 401 -16.75 -16.04 10.89
N GLU A 402 -17.06 -16.15 9.60
CA GLU A 402 -16.37 -16.99 8.63
C GLU A 402 -16.26 -16.25 7.29
N LEU A 403 -15.14 -16.46 6.59
CA LEU A 403 -15.00 -15.98 5.22
C LEU A 403 -15.82 -16.85 4.28
N ALA A 404 -16.60 -16.21 3.42
CA ALA A 404 -17.36 -16.87 2.38
C ALA A 404 -17.18 -16.10 1.06
N PHE A 405 -16.69 -16.80 0.05
CA PHE A 405 -16.46 -16.22 -1.27
C PHE A 405 -17.79 -15.77 -1.89
N GLY A 406 -17.76 -14.63 -2.55
CA GLY A 406 -18.92 -14.00 -3.17
C GLY A 406 -19.85 -13.29 -2.17
N THR A 407 -19.71 -13.48 -0.85
CA THR A 407 -20.62 -12.88 0.14
C THR A 407 -19.92 -12.01 1.16
N THR A 408 -18.69 -12.35 1.57
CA THR A 408 -17.91 -11.49 2.47
C THR A 408 -17.54 -10.19 1.77
N LEU A 409 -17.86 -9.07 2.42
CA LEU A 409 -17.51 -7.72 1.99
C LEU A 409 -16.42 -7.14 2.89
N ILE A 410 -15.31 -6.72 2.28
CA ILE A 410 -14.16 -6.09 2.93
C ILE A 410 -14.32 -4.58 2.82
N PRO A 411 -14.43 -3.83 3.93
CA PRO A 411 -14.50 -2.39 3.88
C PRO A 411 -13.18 -1.80 3.39
N LEU A 412 -13.27 -0.88 2.42
CA LEU A 412 -12.14 -0.15 1.89
C LEU A 412 -12.14 1.26 2.45
N ASP A 413 -11.03 1.67 3.08
CA ASP A 413 -10.85 3.05 3.48
C ASP A 413 -10.51 3.89 2.25
N THR A 414 -11.40 4.82 1.91
CA THR A 414 -11.21 5.86 0.89
C THR A 414 -11.19 7.27 1.51
N GLN A 415 -11.37 7.39 2.84
CA GLN A 415 -11.47 8.69 3.52
C GLN A 415 -10.14 9.40 3.63
N HIS A 416 -9.03 8.67 3.61
CA HIS A 416 -7.69 9.25 3.60
C HIS A 416 -7.49 10.17 2.37
N TYR A 417 -8.08 9.89 1.19
CA TYR A 417 -8.07 10.81 0.05
C TYR A 417 -8.59 12.19 0.42
N THR A 418 -9.75 12.24 1.07
CA THR A 418 -10.39 13.50 1.42
C THR A 418 -9.53 14.27 2.40
N SER A 419 -8.98 13.57 3.40
CA SER A 419 -8.08 14.16 4.40
C SER A 419 -6.79 14.69 3.75
N ASP A 420 -6.20 13.96 2.82
CA ASP A 420 -4.94 14.31 2.18
C ASP A 420 -5.09 15.43 1.15
N VAL A 421 -6.20 15.46 0.41
CA VAL A 421 -6.56 16.58 -0.48
C VAL A 421 -6.76 17.84 0.34
N GLN A 422 -7.48 17.77 1.47
CA GLN A 422 -7.69 18.92 2.35
C GLN A 422 -6.37 19.40 2.96
N ASN A 423 -5.53 18.47 3.44
CA ASN A 423 -4.20 18.78 3.97
C ASN A 423 -3.31 19.43 2.91
N THR A 424 -3.36 18.97 1.66
CA THR A 424 -2.63 19.56 0.53
C THR A 424 -3.08 21.00 0.29
N ARG A 425 -4.40 21.24 0.23
CA ARG A 425 -4.96 22.59 0.04
C ARG A 425 -4.55 23.52 1.18
N ARG A 426 -4.64 23.05 2.43
CA ARG A 426 -4.23 23.81 3.62
C ARG A 426 -2.75 24.18 3.58
N ARG A 427 -1.86 23.23 3.24
CA ARG A 427 -0.42 23.48 3.13
C ARG A 427 -0.09 24.49 2.03
N ARG A 428 -0.74 24.38 0.86
CA ARG A 428 -0.57 25.36 -0.23
C ARG A 428 -1.02 26.76 0.18
N ALA A 429 -2.15 26.87 0.87
CA ALA A 429 -2.64 28.15 1.38
C ALA A 429 -1.66 28.78 2.38
N LEU A 430 -1.09 27.97 3.29
CA LEU A 430 -0.09 28.43 4.25
C LEU A 430 1.23 28.85 3.58
N GLN A 431 1.69 28.10 2.57
CA GLN A 431 2.87 28.44 1.80
C GLN A 431 2.67 29.77 1.05
N PHE A 432 1.54 29.92 0.36
CA PHE A 432 1.21 31.15 -0.36
C PHE A 432 1.10 32.35 0.59
N ALA A 433 0.51 32.16 1.77
CA ALA A 433 0.44 33.19 2.81
C ALA A 433 1.85 33.59 3.29
N SER A 434 2.74 32.61 3.55
CA SER A 434 4.12 32.84 3.96
C SER A 434 4.93 33.58 2.88
N GLU A 435 4.80 33.19 1.62
CA GLU A 435 5.46 33.85 0.49
C GLU A 435 4.94 35.28 0.30
N SER A 436 3.63 35.48 0.41
CA SER A 436 3.00 36.82 0.36
C SER A 436 3.47 37.72 1.50
N SER A 437 3.54 37.20 2.73
CA SER A 437 4.08 37.94 3.87
C SER A 437 5.54 38.32 3.69
N SER A 438 6.37 37.42 3.14
CA SER A 438 7.78 37.71 2.82
C SER A 438 7.91 38.81 1.75
N ILE A 439 7.07 38.79 0.72
CA ILE A 439 7.04 39.84 -0.33
C ILE A 439 6.61 41.18 0.27
N MET A 440 5.60 41.21 1.13
CA MET A 440 5.15 42.43 1.80
C MET A 440 6.23 43.01 2.71
N GLN A 441 6.94 42.18 3.48
CA GLN A 441 8.07 42.62 4.31
C GLN A 441 9.21 43.21 3.46
N LYS A 442 9.56 42.57 2.34
CA LYS A 442 10.56 43.09 1.39
C LYS A 442 10.14 44.45 0.82
N ARG A 443 8.87 44.60 0.42
CA ARG A 443 8.35 45.88 -0.08
C ARG A 443 8.37 46.96 1.00
N SER A 444 7.93 46.66 2.22
CA SER A 444 7.96 47.61 3.34
C SER A 444 9.38 48.08 3.65
N SER A 445 10.37 47.19 3.60
CA SER A 445 11.77 47.55 3.84
C SER A 445 12.35 48.46 2.75
N GLN A 446 11.89 48.32 1.50
CA GLN A 446 12.30 49.18 0.38
C GLN A 446 11.66 50.57 0.46
N THR A 447 10.37 50.69 0.85
CA THR A 447 9.74 52.00 1.02
C THR A 447 10.34 52.79 2.17
N SER A 448 10.67 52.14 3.30
CA SER A 448 11.35 52.81 4.42
C SER A 448 12.77 53.29 4.08
N ALA A 449 13.47 52.64 3.15
CA ALA A 449 14.79 53.07 2.69
C ALA A 449 14.74 54.26 1.72
N SER A 450 13.58 54.54 1.10
CA SER A 450 13.41 55.62 0.12
C SER A 450 13.05 56.98 0.75
N THR A 451 12.65 57.02 2.03
CA THR A 451 12.19 58.26 2.69
C THR A 451 13.31 59.14 3.28
N TYR A 452 14.57 58.71 3.18
CA TYR A 452 15.74 59.50 3.63
C TYR A 452 16.70 59.81 2.48
N LEU A 453 16.19 60.40 1.39
CA LEU A 453 17.04 61.24 0.55
C LEU A 453 16.99 62.67 1.11
N PRO A 454 18.11 63.25 1.59
CA PRO A 454 18.13 64.64 1.98
C PRO A 454 17.77 65.50 0.77
N VAL A 455 16.69 66.27 0.89
CA VAL A 455 16.28 67.27 -0.08
C VAL A 455 17.43 68.29 -0.20
N SER A 456 18.26 68.17 -1.23
CA SER A 456 19.11 69.28 -1.64
C SER A 456 18.24 70.37 -2.24
N PRO A 457 18.39 71.64 -1.82
CA PRO A 457 17.61 72.74 -2.38
C PRO A 457 18.07 72.96 -3.82
N GLN A 458 17.20 72.64 -4.80
CA GLN A 458 17.45 73.00 -6.19
C GLN A 458 16.76 74.31 -6.55
N VAL A 459 17.60 75.16 -7.15
CA VAL A 459 17.34 76.49 -7.69
C VAL A 459 16.42 76.39 -8.90
N THR A 460 15.48 77.33 -8.97
CA THR A 460 14.54 77.56 -10.07
C THR A 460 15.25 77.83 -11.40
N SER A 461 14.85 77.11 -12.46
CA SER A 461 15.01 77.56 -13.84
C SER A 461 13.81 77.12 -14.68
N THR A 462 13.12 78.12 -15.20
CA THR A 462 12.03 78.06 -16.19
C THR A 462 12.50 77.44 -17.52
N ALA A 463 11.63 76.67 -18.21
CA ALA A 463 11.08 77.00 -19.54
C ALA A 463 10.42 75.80 -20.29
N PHE A 464 9.37 76.12 -21.08
CA PHE A 464 8.69 75.40 -22.21
C PHE A 464 8.23 73.94 -22.01
N SER A 465 6.92 73.65 -21.95
CA SER A 465 5.90 73.55 -23.04
C SER A 465 6.08 72.35 -23.97
N GLU A 466 5.28 71.31 -23.76
CA GLU A 466 4.63 70.50 -24.83
C GLU A 466 3.46 69.70 -24.22
N PRO A 467 2.30 69.57 -24.91
CA PRO A 467 1.17 68.79 -24.42
C PRO A 467 1.34 67.29 -24.73
N PRO A 468 0.83 66.38 -23.89
CA PRO A 468 0.93 64.94 -24.13
C PRO A 468 -0.06 64.47 -25.22
N PRO A 469 0.29 63.42 -25.99
CA PRO A 469 -0.63 62.83 -26.95
C PRO A 469 -1.73 62.00 -26.25
N SER A 470 -2.94 62.07 -26.80
CA SER A 470 -4.11 61.31 -26.39
C SER A 470 -3.86 59.80 -26.51
N VAL A 471 -3.98 59.08 -25.39
CA VAL A 471 -4.05 57.62 -25.37
C VAL A 471 -5.49 57.21 -25.71
N LYS A 472 -5.64 56.34 -26.71
CA LYS A 472 -6.90 55.68 -27.06
C LYS A 472 -7.17 54.57 -26.05
N GLU A 473 -8.37 54.56 -25.51
CA GLU A 473 -8.96 53.41 -24.82
C GLU A 473 -9.23 52.32 -25.88
N GLU A 474 -8.62 51.14 -25.71
CA GLU A 474 -9.10 49.91 -26.32
C GLU A 474 -9.92 49.18 -25.26
N GLU A 475 -11.23 49.09 -25.51
CA GLU A 475 -12.16 48.16 -24.89
C GLU A 475 -11.86 46.74 -25.41
N GLU A 476 -11.61 45.80 -24.50
CA GLU A 476 -11.86 44.38 -24.75
C GLU A 476 -12.89 43.90 -23.71
N GLU A 477 -14.09 43.62 -24.19
CA GLU A 477 -15.16 42.89 -23.49
C GLU A 477 -15.05 41.37 -23.72
N GLU A 478 -15.39 40.65 -22.65
CA GLU A 478 -15.76 39.23 -22.42
C GLU A 478 -15.44 38.10 -23.43
#